data_AF-X1HKK9-F1
#
_entry.id   AF-X1HKK9-F1
#
_cell.length_a   1.000
_cell.length_b   1.000
_cell.length_c   1.000
_cell.angle_alpha   90.00
_cell.angle_beta   90.00
_cell.angle_gamma   90.00
#
_symmetry.space_group_name_H-M   'P 1'
#
loop_
_entity.id
_entity.type
_entity.pdbx_description
1 polymer ?
#
loop_
_entity_poly.entity_id
_entity_poly.type
_entity_poly.pdbx_seq_one_letter_code
_entity_poly.pdbx_strand_id
1 'polypeptide(L)'
;MSRRGSVRLPSFVVLPNCRGYQVHTTYYFKAKVEGDKHTVDYGKQRSFTTEEIALPTLESLSAEPESVGLNMDESQQLTVTATYSDETMTDVTAEASYVSTDPLVATVSEAGLITAVAGGDATVTVSYTEDGITETTTVSVTVGVFDPWSYDFNGNGVIDIQEVLAAANDYFDGGITKEQVLEVLALYFG
;
A
#
# COMPACT_ATOMS: atom_id res chain seq x y z
N MET A 1 -53.26 16.59 42.91
CA MET A 1 -51.99 17.17 42.39
C MET A 1 -51.24 16.09 41.62
N SER A 2 -51.34 16.07 40.28
CA SER A 2 -50.63 15.08 39.45
C SER A 2 -49.27 15.66 39.05
N ARG A 3 -48.17 15.09 39.60
CA ARG A 3 -46.81 15.47 39.21
C ARG A 3 -46.48 14.73 37.91
N ARG A 4 -46.49 15.44 36.77
CA ARG A 4 -45.95 14.93 35.51
C ARG A 4 -44.42 14.92 35.58
N GLY A 5 -43.85 13.76 35.94
CA GLY A 5 -42.42 13.53 35.79
C GLY A 5 -42.10 13.33 34.31
N SER A 6 -41.37 14.27 33.70
CA SER A 6 -40.79 14.10 32.36
C SER A 6 -39.51 13.28 32.51
N VAL A 7 -39.54 12.01 32.11
CA VAL A 7 -38.32 11.21 31.97
C VAL A 7 -37.79 11.44 30.56
N ARG A 8 -36.70 12.22 30.44
CA ARG A 8 -35.94 12.33 29.19
C ARG A 8 -35.12 11.05 29.04
N LEU A 9 -35.46 10.22 28.07
CA LEU A 9 -34.59 9.12 27.66
C LEU A 9 -33.35 9.70 26.97
N PRO A 10 -32.13 9.22 27.27
CA PRO A 10 -30.93 9.66 26.58
C PRO A 10 -31.08 9.36 25.09
N SER A 11 -30.82 10.37 24.26
CA SER A 11 -30.63 10.21 22.83
C SER A 11 -29.40 9.32 22.63
N PHE A 12 -29.57 8.22 21.91
CA PHE A 12 -28.52 7.25 21.58
C PHE A 12 -28.17 6.25 22.70
N VAL A 13 -28.84 5.10 22.68
CA VAL A 13 -28.33 3.87 23.29
C VAL A 13 -27.90 2.99 22.13
N VAL A 14 -26.59 2.80 21.96
CA VAL A 14 -26.08 1.68 21.18
C VAL A 14 -26.41 0.43 21.99
N LEU A 15 -27.39 -0.35 21.57
CA LEU A 15 -27.74 -1.60 22.24
C LEU A 15 -26.61 -2.62 21.95
N PRO A 16 -25.93 -3.17 22.98
CA PRO A 16 -24.69 -3.93 22.81
C PRO A 16 -24.90 -5.37 22.28
N ASN A 17 -26.01 -5.67 21.61
CA ASN A 17 -26.23 -6.99 21.02
C ASN A 17 -27.38 -6.97 19.99
N CYS A 18 -27.05 -6.83 18.71
CA CYS A 18 -28.01 -6.88 17.59
C CYS A 18 -28.42 -8.31 17.20
N ARG A 19 -28.20 -9.31 18.06
CA ARG A 19 -28.42 -10.74 17.81
C ARG A 19 -29.94 -11.06 17.82
N GLY A 20 -30.64 -10.68 16.75
CA GLY A 20 -32.09 -10.91 16.61
C GLY A 20 -32.83 -9.95 15.67
N TYR A 21 -32.16 -8.92 15.16
CA TYR A 21 -32.76 -8.01 14.18
C TYR A 21 -32.43 -8.47 12.74
N GLN A 22 -33.44 -8.51 11.88
CA GLN A 22 -33.35 -8.76 10.44
C GLN A 22 -32.97 -7.45 9.75
N VAL A 23 -32.05 -7.49 8.79
CA VAL A 23 -31.69 -6.33 7.96
C VAL A 23 -32.90 -5.79 7.18
N HIS A 24 -32.85 -4.51 6.77
CA HIS A 24 -33.92 -3.80 6.07
C HIS A 24 -35.29 -3.81 6.78
N THR A 25 -35.32 -4.12 8.08
CA THR A 25 -36.56 -4.20 8.85
C THR A 25 -36.68 -3.00 9.78
N THR A 26 -37.83 -2.33 9.68
CA THR A 26 -38.18 -1.26 10.62
C THR A 26 -38.76 -1.86 11.89
N TYR A 27 -38.06 -1.70 13.00
CA TYR A 27 -38.51 -2.15 14.31
C TYR A 27 -39.19 -1.02 15.06
N TYR A 28 -40.41 -1.27 15.54
CA TYR A 28 -41.18 -0.33 16.33
C TYR A 28 -41.17 -0.72 17.81
N PHE A 29 -40.97 0.27 18.69
CA PHE A 29 -41.03 0.05 20.13
C PHE A 29 -41.83 1.15 20.83
N LYS A 30 -42.46 0.78 21.95
CA LYS A 30 -43.15 1.67 22.89
C LYS A 30 -42.76 1.27 24.31
N ALA A 31 -42.47 2.25 25.16
CA ALA A 31 -42.31 1.98 26.58
C ALA A 31 -43.70 1.69 27.19
N LYS A 32 -43.82 0.60 27.95
CA LYS A 32 -44.99 0.28 28.78
C LYS A 32 -44.70 0.74 30.21
N VAL A 33 -45.63 1.42 30.85
CA VAL A 33 -45.61 1.68 32.30
C VAL A 33 -46.84 1.02 32.91
N GLU A 34 -46.64 0.28 33.99
CA GLU A 34 -47.68 -0.43 34.72
C GLU A 34 -47.72 0.11 36.16
N GLY A 35 -48.84 0.72 36.53
CA GLY A 35 -49.02 1.31 37.87
C GLY A 35 -49.67 0.34 38.86
N ASP A 36 -49.55 0.65 40.15
CA ASP A 36 -50.01 -0.18 41.29
C ASP A 36 -51.50 -0.60 41.24
N LYS A 37 -52.32 0.07 40.42
CA LYS A 37 -53.74 -0.22 40.21
C LYS A 37 -54.05 -0.98 38.92
N HIS A 38 -53.08 -1.72 38.37
CA HIS A 38 -53.24 -2.44 37.10
C HIS A 38 -53.58 -1.53 35.91
N THR A 39 -53.21 -0.25 36.00
CA THR A 39 -53.34 0.69 34.87
C THR A 39 -52.09 0.59 34.01
N VAL A 40 -52.28 0.25 32.74
CA VAL A 40 -51.22 0.21 31.74
C VAL A 40 -51.30 1.46 30.87
N ASP A 41 -50.20 2.21 30.79
CA ASP A 41 -50.04 3.31 29.83
C ASP A 41 -48.85 3.03 28.90
N TYR A 42 -48.99 3.40 27.63
CA TYR A 42 -47.96 3.21 26.61
C TYR A 42 -47.43 4.57 26.16
N GLY A 43 -46.11 4.72 26.15
CA GLY A 43 -45.44 5.89 25.61
C GLY A 43 -45.59 6.03 24.08
N LYS A 44 -45.08 7.14 23.54
CA LYS A 44 -45.03 7.38 22.09
C LYS A 44 -44.24 6.27 21.38
N GLN A 45 -44.74 5.83 20.22
CA GLN A 45 -44.01 4.91 19.34
C GLN A 45 -42.70 5.55 18.88
N ARG A 46 -41.65 4.76 18.86
CA ARG A 46 -40.38 5.06 18.19
C ARG A 46 -40.03 3.91 17.26
N SER A 47 -39.16 4.20 16.30
CA SER A 47 -38.65 3.20 15.38
C SER A 47 -37.17 3.41 15.11
N PHE A 48 -36.51 2.34 14.72
CA PHE A 48 -35.23 2.36 14.03
C PHE A 48 -35.29 1.36 12.88
N THR A 49 -34.52 1.62 11.84
CA THR A 49 -34.39 0.73 10.68
C THR A 49 -32.98 0.18 10.69
N THR A 50 -32.84 -1.12 10.58
CA THR A 50 -31.55 -1.78 10.38
C THR A 50 -31.18 -1.72 8.90
N GLU A 51 -29.96 -1.33 8.60
CA GLU A 51 -29.40 -1.47 7.25
C GLU A 51 -28.48 -2.69 7.20
N GLU A 52 -28.42 -3.31 6.03
CA GLU A 52 -27.39 -4.29 5.71
C GLU A 52 -26.09 -3.52 5.42
N ILE A 53 -25.04 -3.81 6.18
CA ILE A 53 -23.72 -3.27 5.85
C ILE A 53 -23.15 -4.19 4.77
N ALA A 54 -23.13 -3.71 3.52
CA ALA A 54 -22.35 -4.35 2.47
C ALA A 54 -20.87 -4.21 2.82
N LEU A 55 -20.11 -5.29 2.71
CA LEU A 55 -18.66 -5.21 2.83
C LEU A 55 -18.12 -4.38 1.66
N PRO A 56 -17.12 -3.50 1.90
CA PRO A 56 -16.54 -2.73 0.83
C PRO A 56 -15.82 -3.66 -0.14
N THR A 57 -15.98 -3.43 -1.43
CA THR A 57 -15.35 -4.25 -2.47
C THR A 57 -14.09 -3.58 -2.98
N LEU A 58 -13.07 -4.36 -3.31
CA LEU A 58 -11.84 -3.87 -3.93
C LEU A 58 -12.18 -3.14 -5.25
N GLU A 59 -11.70 -1.90 -5.39
CA GLU A 59 -11.93 -1.08 -6.57
C GLU A 59 -10.67 -0.75 -7.36
N SER A 60 -9.54 -0.54 -6.68
CA SER A 60 -8.28 -0.24 -7.36
C SER A 60 -7.05 -0.58 -6.52
N LEU A 61 -5.91 -0.65 -7.20
CA LEU A 61 -4.60 -0.92 -6.62
C LEU A 61 -3.59 0.11 -7.12
N SER A 62 -2.82 0.71 -6.23
CA SER A 62 -1.68 1.56 -6.55
C SER A 62 -0.39 1.04 -5.90
N ALA A 63 0.74 1.31 -6.53
CA ALA A 63 2.06 0.97 -6.00
C ALA A 63 2.94 2.22 -6.05
N GLU A 64 3.58 2.55 -4.93
CA GLU A 64 4.51 3.66 -4.82
C GLU A 64 5.91 3.16 -4.44
N PRO A 65 6.96 3.68 -5.10
CA PRO A 65 6.94 4.53 -6.28
C PRO A 65 6.48 3.81 -7.57
N GLU A 66 5.90 4.54 -8.53
CA GLU A 66 5.50 4.01 -9.85
C GLU A 66 6.70 3.74 -10.78
N SER A 67 7.83 4.40 -10.52
CA SER A 67 9.09 4.18 -11.23
C SER A 67 10.29 4.26 -10.29
N VAL A 68 11.27 3.40 -10.55
CA VAL A 68 12.50 3.30 -9.75
C VAL A 68 13.71 3.29 -10.68
N GLY A 69 14.65 4.19 -10.41
CA GLY A 69 16.01 4.12 -10.95
C GLY A 69 16.94 3.51 -9.90
N LEU A 70 17.65 2.44 -10.24
CA LEU A 70 18.59 1.75 -9.34
C LEU A 70 19.96 1.60 -10.01
N ASN A 71 21.02 1.59 -9.20
CA ASN A 71 22.29 0.98 -9.59
C ASN A 71 22.28 -0.52 -9.29
N MET A 72 23.24 -1.26 -9.85
CA MET A 72 23.43 -2.67 -9.49
C MET A 72 23.57 -2.84 -7.97
N ASP A 73 23.00 -3.91 -7.44
CA ASP A 73 22.94 -4.25 -6.00
C ASP A 73 22.14 -3.28 -5.11
N GLU A 74 21.61 -2.18 -5.65
CA GLU A 74 20.66 -1.35 -4.91
C GLU A 74 19.30 -2.02 -4.81
N SER A 75 18.54 -1.60 -3.80
CA SER A 75 17.19 -2.11 -3.56
C SER A 75 16.24 -0.98 -3.19
N GLN A 76 14.98 -1.11 -3.61
CA GLN A 76 13.92 -0.17 -3.32
C GLN A 76 12.69 -0.91 -2.80
N GLN A 77 12.15 -0.45 -1.67
CA GLN A 77 10.90 -0.96 -1.13
C GLN A 77 9.71 -0.33 -1.86
N LEU A 78 8.74 -1.15 -2.25
CA LEU A 78 7.43 -0.71 -2.70
C LEU A 78 6.44 -0.63 -1.54
N THR A 79 5.48 0.27 -1.67
CA THR A 79 4.26 0.31 -0.87
C THR A 79 3.07 0.12 -1.79
N VAL A 80 2.24 -0.89 -1.53
CA VAL A 80 1.07 -1.21 -2.34
C VAL A 80 -0.19 -0.87 -1.54
N THR A 81 -1.05 -0.04 -2.12
CA THR A 81 -2.29 0.41 -1.47
C THR A 81 -3.50 -0.05 -2.26
N ALA A 82 -4.40 -0.78 -1.61
CA ALA A 82 -5.71 -1.12 -2.13
C ALA A 82 -6.72 -0.05 -1.73
N THR A 83 -7.55 0.40 -2.68
CA THR A 83 -8.67 1.31 -2.42
C THR A 83 -9.99 0.56 -2.63
N TYR A 84 -10.91 0.73 -1.70
CA TYR A 84 -12.21 0.05 -1.69
C TYR A 84 -13.37 1.00 -2.01
N SER A 85 -14.54 0.44 -2.28
CA SER A 85 -15.76 1.16 -2.66
C SER A 85 -16.33 2.11 -1.61
N ASP A 86 -15.88 2.00 -0.36
CA ASP A 86 -16.21 2.92 0.74
C ASP A 86 -15.15 4.00 0.95
N GLU A 87 -14.24 4.17 -0.03
CA GLU A 87 -13.10 5.09 -0.03
C GLU A 87 -12.03 4.74 1.02
N THR A 88 -12.12 3.59 1.69
CA THR A 88 -11.05 3.15 2.58
C THR A 88 -9.83 2.71 1.79
N MET A 89 -8.66 2.94 2.37
CA MET A 89 -7.36 2.56 1.81
C MET A 89 -6.64 1.66 2.79
N THR A 90 -6.09 0.55 2.29
CA THR A 90 -5.33 -0.42 3.09
C THR A 90 -4.00 -0.72 2.44
N ASP A 91 -2.95 -0.76 3.25
CA ASP A 91 -1.64 -1.26 2.83
C ASP A 91 -1.74 -2.79 2.68
N VAL A 92 -1.51 -3.25 1.46
CA VAL A 92 -1.56 -4.67 1.07
C VAL A 92 -0.21 -5.15 0.54
N THR A 93 0.87 -4.47 0.93
CA THR A 93 2.23 -4.74 0.42
C THR A 93 2.67 -6.18 0.69
N ALA A 94 2.31 -6.75 1.84
CA ALA A 94 2.70 -8.12 2.20
C ALA A 94 1.77 -9.18 1.61
N GLU A 95 0.57 -8.78 1.18
CA GLU A 95 -0.48 -9.65 0.65
C GLU A 95 -0.51 -9.66 -0.88
N ALA A 96 0.09 -8.64 -1.52
CA ALA A 96 0.20 -8.56 -2.97
C ALA A 96 1.19 -9.59 -3.54
N SER A 97 0.95 -9.98 -4.77
CA SER A 97 1.83 -10.84 -5.57
C SER A 97 2.60 -10.02 -6.59
N TYR A 98 3.91 -10.26 -6.66
CA TYR A 98 4.86 -9.50 -7.47
C TYR A 98 5.52 -10.39 -8.52
N VAL A 99 5.61 -9.90 -9.77
CA VAL A 99 6.28 -10.59 -10.87
C VAL A 99 7.12 -9.59 -11.67
N SER A 100 8.42 -9.84 -11.78
CA SER A 100 9.29 -9.08 -12.69
C SER A 100 9.23 -9.67 -14.10
N THR A 101 9.18 -8.80 -15.11
CA THR A 101 9.30 -9.21 -16.53
C THR A 101 10.69 -9.75 -16.85
N ASP A 102 11.73 -9.28 -16.16
CA ASP A 102 13.10 -9.73 -16.34
C ASP A 102 13.84 -9.84 -15.00
N PRO A 103 13.82 -11.03 -14.37
CA PRO A 103 14.54 -11.30 -13.14
C PRO A 103 16.07 -11.22 -13.25
N LEU A 104 16.63 -11.22 -14.48
CA LEU A 104 18.08 -11.03 -14.68
C LEU A 104 18.47 -9.55 -14.58
N VAL A 105 17.52 -8.63 -14.78
CA VAL A 105 17.70 -7.18 -14.62
C VAL A 105 17.29 -6.75 -13.21
N ALA A 106 16.08 -7.11 -12.77
CA ALA A 106 15.58 -6.76 -11.44
C ALA A 106 14.70 -7.88 -10.87
N THR A 107 14.96 -8.23 -9.62
CA THR A 107 14.16 -9.17 -8.83
C THR A 107 13.25 -8.42 -7.86
N VAL A 108 12.17 -9.07 -7.43
CA VAL A 108 11.25 -8.54 -6.43
C VAL A 108 10.90 -9.65 -5.44
N SER A 109 10.94 -9.34 -4.15
CA SER A 109 10.57 -10.27 -3.08
C SER A 109 9.06 -10.29 -2.82
N GLU A 110 8.59 -11.30 -2.08
CA GLU A 110 7.19 -11.38 -1.62
C GLU A 110 6.79 -10.21 -0.71
N ALA A 111 7.76 -9.52 -0.10
CA ALA A 111 7.53 -8.34 0.72
C ALA A 111 7.57 -7.02 -0.09
N GLY A 112 7.61 -7.07 -1.43
CA GLY A 112 7.65 -5.87 -2.28
C GLY A 112 8.99 -5.15 -2.34
N LEU A 113 10.08 -5.77 -1.86
CA LEU A 113 11.44 -5.23 -2.03
C LEU A 113 11.98 -5.59 -3.42
N ILE A 114 12.22 -4.58 -4.24
CA ILE A 114 12.91 -4.70 -5.55
C ILE A 114 14.42 -4.69 -5.31
N THR A 115 15.16 -5.55 -5.99
CA THR A 115 16.63 -5.58 -5.99
C THR A 115 17.16 -5.65 -7.42
N ALA A 116 18.06 -4.72 -7.76
CA ALA A 116 18.71 -4.65 -9.07
C ALA A 116 19.80 -5.72 -9.19
N VAL A 117 19.82 -6.42 -10.32
CA VAL A 117 20.76 -7.52 -10.62
C VAL A 117 21.71 -7.14 -11.76
N ALA A 118 21.17 -6.55 -12.83
CA ALA A 118 21.97 -6.13 -13.97
C ALA A 118 21.36 -4.90 -14.66
N GLY A 119 22.20 -4.15 -15.38
CA GLY A 119 21.77 -2.97 -16.12
C GLY A 119 20.77 -3.31 -17.22
N GLY A 120 19.74 -2.48 -17.36
CA GLY A 120 18.63 -2.68 -18.29
C GLY A 120 17.31 -2.16 -17.73
N ASP A 121 16.21 -2.46 -18.42
CA ASP A 121 14.87 -2.08 -18.02
C ASP A 121 14.03 -3.33 -17.69
N ALA A 122 13.29 -3.26 -16.60
CA ALA A 122 12.34 -4.29 -16.17
C ALA A 122 11.02 -3.63 -15.73
N THR A 123 9.94 -4.41 -15.75
CA THR A 123 8.65 -3.99 -15.20
C THR A 123 8.24 -4.99 -14.14
N VAL A 124 7.85 -4.48 -12.97
CA VAL A 124 7.28 -5.29 -11.89
C VAL A 124 5.75 -5.18 -11.98
N THR A 125 5.10 -6.30 -12.23
CA THR A 125 3.64 -6.41 -12.16
C THR A 125 3.25 -6.76 -10.73
N VAL A 126 2.39 -5.94 -10.14
CA VAL A 126 1.83 -6.12 -8.80
C VAL A 126 0.37 -6.51 -8.96
N SER A 127 -0.08 -7.51 -8.22
CA SER A 127 -1.46 -7.98 -8.25
C SER A 127 -1.97 -8.25 -6.85
N TYR A 128 -3.22 -7.89 -6.58
CA TYR A 128 -3.89 -8.16 -5.31
C TYR A 128 -5.28 -8.74 -5.59
N THR A 129 -5.62 -9.84 -4.91
CA THR A 129 -6.90 -10.52 -5.06
C THR A 129 -7.61 -10.60 -3.72
N GLU A 130 -8.80 -10.01 -3.64
CA GLU A 130 -9.68 -10.11 -2.47
C GLU A 130 -11.11 -10.41 -2.91
N ASP A 131 -11.77 -11.34 -2.23
CA ASP A 131 -13.14 -11.78 -2.52
C ASP A 131 -13.42 -12.13 -4.00
N GLY A 132 -12.38 -12.61 -4.70
CA GLY A 132 -12.46 -13.02 -6.11
C GLY A 132 -12.32 -11.87 -7.12
N ILE A 133 -12.17 -10.63 -6.66
CA ILE A 133 -11.81 -9.46 -7.48
C ILE A 133 -10.29 -9.38 -7.49
N THR A 134 -9.69 -9.16 -8.66
CA THR A 134 -8.23 -9.01 -8.82
C THR A 134 -7.93 -7.69 -9.48
N GLU A 135 -7.13 -6.88 -8.79
CA GLU A 135 -6.61 -5.63 -9.32
C GLU A 135 -5.10 -5.74 -9.57
N THR A 136 -4.62 -5.03 -10.59
CA THR A 136 -3.22 -5.08 -11.00
C THR A 136 -2.68 -3.69 -11.28
N THR A 137 -1.41 -3.48 -10.94
CA THR A 137 -0.66 -2.27 -11.29
C THR A 137 0.77 -2.64 -11.70
N THR A 138 1.50 -1.70 -12.28
CA THR A 138 2.85 -1.93 -12.79
C THR A 138 3.81 -0.86 -12.30
N VAL A 139 5.02 -1.27 -11.93
CA VAL A 139 6.13 -0.39 -11.55
C VAL A 139 7.25 -0.54 -12.58
N SER A 140 7.74 0.58 -13.09
CA SER A 140 8.88 0.58 -14.02
C SER A 140 10.19 0.59 -13.25
N VAL A 141 11.13 -0.28 -13.61
CA VAL A 141 12.45 -0.36 -12.99
C VAL A 141 13.50 -0.17 -14.07
N THR A 142 14.32 0.87 -13.92
CA THR A 142 15.47 1.12 -14.78
C THR A 142 16.72 0.93 -13.94
N VAL A 143 17.57 0.00 -14.36
CA VAL A 143 18.86 -0.27 -13.73
C VAL A 143 19.96 0.34 -14.59
N GLY A 144 20.76 1.22 -14.00
CA GLY A 144 21.90 1.84 -14.67
C GLY A 144 22.87 0.79 -15.20
N VAL A 145 23.26 0.93 -16.47
CA VAL A 145 24.39 0.18 -17.03
C VAL A 145 25.65 0.96 -16.69
N PHE A 146 26.57 0.32 -15.97
CA PHE A 146 27.88 0.91 -15.73
C PHE A 146 28.73 0.86 -16.99
N ASP A 147 29.26 2.01 -17.39
CA ASP A 147 30.24 2.12 -18.46
C ASP A 147 31.53 2.76 -17.90
N PRO A 148 32.61 1.98 -17.74
CA PRO A 148 33.89 2.51 -17.29
C PRO A 148 34.43 3.64 -18.16
N TRP A 149 34.12 3.63 -19.47
CA TRP A 149 34.58 4.64 -20.42
C TRP A 149 33.87 5.98 -20.27
N SER A 150 32.76 6.04 -19.52
CA SER A 150 32.12 7.31 -19.16
C SER A 150 33.02 8.25 -18.35
N TYR A 151 34.08 7.70 -17.74
CA TYR A 151 35.10 8.44 -17.01
C TYR A 151 36.28 8.90 -17.88
N ASP A 152 36.38 8.51 -19.16
CA ASP A 152 37.38 9.07 -20.08
C ASP A 152 36.92 10.45 -20.58
N PHE A 153 37.12 11.47 -19.75
CA PHE A 153 36.66 12.84 -20.03
C PHE A 153 37.41 13.47 -21.20
N ASN A 154 38.61 12.97 -21.49
CA ASN A 154 39.47 13.50 -22.53
C ASN A 154 39.33 12.75 -23.87
N GLY A 155 38.69 11.57 -23.86
CA GLY A 155 38.35 10.76 -25.02
C GLY A 155 39.54 10.09 -25.70
N ASN A 156 40.66 9.89 -25.00
CA ASN A 156 41.87 9.30 -25.57
C ASN A 156 41.89 7.77 -25.55
N GLY A 157 40.87 7.13 -24.97
CA GLY A 157 40.79 5.68 -24.80
C GLY A 157 41.73 5.13 -23.73
N VAL A 158 42.16 5.97 -22.79
CA VAL A 158 43.02 5.62 -21.64
C VAL A 158 42.48 6.33 -20.41
N ILE A 159 41.99 5.55 -19.45
CA ILE A 159 41.64 6.08 -18.13
C ILE A 159 42.92 6.54 -17.44
N ASP A 160 42.96 7.79 -16.96
CA ASP A 160 44.06 8.36 -16.18
C ASP A 160 43.75 8.48 -14.68
N ILE A 161 44.73 8.94 -13.89
CA ILE A 161 44.57 9.02 -12.42
C ILE A 161 43.45 9.97 -11.98
N GLN A 162 43.21 11.06 -12.70
CA GLN A 162 42.14 12.00 -12.35
C GLN A 162 40.77 11.40 -12.63
N GLU A 163 40.67 10.58 -13.67
CA GLU A 163 39.46 9.87 -14.08
C GLU A 163 39.15 8.71 -13.12
N VAL A 164 40.17 7.97 -12.68
CA VAL A 164 40.04 6.99 -11.57
C VAL A 164 39.57 7.67 -10.29
N LEU A 165 40.10 8.85 -9.97
CA LEU A 165 39.69 9.60 -8.77
C LEU A 165 38.24 10.06 -8.86
N ALA A 166 37.74 10.42 -10.06
CA ALA A 166 36.35 10.76 -10.27
C ALA A 166 35.42 9.56 -9.99
N ALA A 167 35.73 8.39 -10.54
CA ALA A 167 34.99 7.16 -10.24
C ALA A 167 35.04 6.80 -8.74
N ALA A 168 36.20 6.96 -8.10
CA ALA A 168 36.34 6.73 -6.66
C ALA A 168 35.47 7.68 -5.81
N ASN A 169 35.31 8.94 -6.22
CA ASN A 169 34.42 9.88 -5.53
C ASN A 169 32.96 9.46 -5.67
N ASP A 170 32.51 9.07 -6.87
CA ASP A 170 31.14 8.58 -7.09
C ASP A 170 30.86 7.33 -6.24
N TYR A 171 31.85 6.46 -6.02
CA TYR A 171 31.71 5.35 -5.09
C TYR A 171 31.45 5.80 -3.64
N PHE A 172 32.13 6.84 -3.17
CA PHE A 172 31.90 7.37 -1.82
C PHE A 172 30.57 8.10 -1.69
N ASP A 173 30.06 8.67 -2.80
CA ASP A 173 28.75 9.32 -2.87
C ASP A 173 27.62 8.32 -3.18
N GLY A 174 27.93 7.03 -3.35
CA GLY A 174 26.96 5.97 -3.63
C GLY A 174 26.47 5.90 -5.08
N GLY A 175 27.10 6.64 -6.00
CA GLY A 175 26.76 6.63 -7.41
C GLY A 175 27.21 5.36 -8.14
N ILE A 176 28.24 4.66 -7.66
CA ILE A 176 28.74 3.41 -8.24
C ILE A 176 29.18 2.40 -7.16
N THR A 177 29.26 1.12 -7.53
CA THR A 177 29.69 0.04 -6.63
C THR A 177 31.22 -0.10 -6.56
N LYS A 178 31.73 -0.86 -5.59
CA LYS A 178 33.16 -1.12 -5.45
C LYS A 178 33.71 -1.89 -6.65
N GLU A 179 32.95 -2.83 -7.17
CA GLU A 179 33.27 -3.66 -8.33
C GLU A 179 33.41 -2.78 -9.58
N GLN A 180 32.51 -1.81 -9.74
CA GLN A 180 32.55 -0.81 -10.81
C GLN A 180 33.80 0.08 -10.72
N VAL A 181 34.21 0.50 -9.51
CA VAL A 181 35.50 1.19 -9.30
C VAL A 181 36.67 0.31 -9.72
N LEU A 182 36.63 -0.99 -9.39
CA LEU A 182 37.71 -1.92 -9.75
C LEU A 182 37.82 -2.11 -11.27
N GLU A 183 36.72 -2.05 -12.00
CA GLU A 183 36.72 -2.07 -13.46
C GLU A 183 37.43 -0.84 -14.04
N VAL A 184 37.14 0.37 -13.54
CA VAL A 184 37.83 1.61 -13.96
C VAL A 184 39.32 1.55 -13.61
N LEU A 185 39.65 1.06 -12.41
CA LEU A 185 41.03 0.90 -11.95
C LEU A 185 41.80 -0.10 -12.83
N ALA A 186 41.16 -1.19 -13.27
CA ALA A 186 41.76 -2.19 -14.13
C ALA A 186 42.11 -1.62 -15.52
N LEU A 187 41.33 -0.65 -16.03
CA LEU A 187 41.64 0.04 -17.29
C LEU A 187 42.84 1.00 -17.15
N TYR A 188 43.01 1.64 -15.99
CA TYR A 188 44.18 2.48 -15.72
C TYR A 188 45.48 1.68 -15.63
N PHE A 189 45.45 0.51 -14.98
CA PHE A 189 46.63 -0.36 -14.81
C PHE A 189 46.81 -1.42 -15.89
N GLY A 190 46.09 -1.30 -17.01
CA GLY A 190 46.12 -2.23 -18.15
C GLY A 190 47.50 -2.51 -18.71
#